data_AF-A0AAV8Z5S0-F1
#
_entry.id   AF-A0AAV8Z5S0-F1
#
_cell.length_a   1.000
_cell.length_b   1.000
_cell.length_c   1.000
_cell.angle_alpha   90.00
_cell.angle_beta   90.00
_cell.angle_gamma   90.00
#
_symmetry.space_group_name_H-M   'P 1'
#
loop_
_entity.id
_entity.type
_entity.pdbx_description
1 polymer ?
#
loop_
_entity_poly.entity_id
_entity_poly.type
_entity_poly.pdbx_seq_one_letter_code
_entity_poly.pdbx_strand_id
1 'polypeptide(L)'
;MHKLGELGSNNPLSADAPDLTSFTCVEEWLNSIKMTRYLENFHSGGITTMDAVVNLTVKELTELGITLVGHQKKIMNSVQSIRAQIRVNGPEGFLV
;
A
#
# COMPACT_ATOMS: atom_id res chain seq x y z
N MET A 1 10.23 -24.19 -43.84
CA MET A 1 11.14 -23.80 -42.73
C MET A 1 11.28 -22.28 -42.74
N HIS A 2 10.85 -21.43 -41.80
CA HIS A 2 10.39 -21.53 -40.40
C HIS A 2 9.28 -20.48 -40.12
N LYS A 3 8.44 -20.75 -39.10
CA LYS A 3 7.49 -19.84 -38.44
C LYS A 3 8.04 -19.49 -37.03
N LEU A 4 7.42 -18.50 -36.36
CA LEU A 4 7.58 -18.01 -34.97
C LEU A 4 8.57 -16.83 -34.85
N GLY A 5 8.32 -15.76 -34.07
CA GLY A 5 7.31 -15.49 -33.05
C GLY A 5 7.52 -14.08 -32.48
N GLU A 6 6.55 -13.67 -31.68
CA GLU A 6 6.42 -12.41 -30.94
C GLU A 6 7.68 -11.94 -30.20
N LEU A 7 7.86 -10.62 -30.09
CA LEU A 7 7.94 -9.98 -28.77
C LEU A 7 7.64 -8.48 -28.93
N GLY A 8 6.45 -8.07 -28.50
CA GLY A 8 6.20 -6.67 -28.18
C GLY A 8 7.17 -6.26 -27.09
N SER A 9 8.13 -5.41 -27.45
CA SER A 9 9.16 -4.93 -26.55
C SER A 9 8.53 -4.09 -25.45
N ASN A 10 8.33 -4.75 -24.32
CA ASN A 10 8.58 -4.28 -22.97
C ASN A 10 8.23 -2.81 -22.76
N ASN A 11 7.00 -2.56 -22.32
CA ASN A 11 6.67 -1.31 -21.64
C ASN A 11 7.65 -1.14 -20.47
N PRO A 12 8.59 -0.18 -20.53
CA PRO A 12 9.57 0.00 -19.50
C PRO A 12 8.84 0.62 -18.30
N LEU A 13 8.96 -0.04 -17.15
CA LEU A 13 9.06 0.59 -15.84
C LEU A 13 8.30 1.91 -15.72
N SER A 14 7.07 1.84 -15.18
CA SER A 14 6.47 3.01 -14.54
C SER A 14 7.39 3.42 -13.39
N ALA A 15 8.36 4.27 -13.71
CA ALA A 15 9.37 4.84 -12.80
C ALA A 15 8.77 5.91 -11.87
N ASP A 16 7.45 5.91 -11.75
CA ASP A 16 6.65 6.80 -10.91
C ASP A 16 5.83 5.99 -9.89
N ALA A 17 6.21 4.75 -9.63
CA ALA A 17 5.76 4.08 -8.42
C ALA A 17 6.49 4.77 -7.26
N PRO A 18 5.81 5.58 -6.42
CA PRO A 18 6.45 6.13 -5.23
C PRO A 18 7.04 4.94 -4.48
N ASP A 19 8.29 5.10 -4.04
CA ASP A 19 8.93 4.10 -3.20
C ASP A 19 8.12 3.99 -1.91
N LEU A 20 7.18 3.03 -1.88
CA LEU A 20 6.23 2.85 -0.78
C LEU A 20 6.94 2.35 0.50
N THR A 21 8.27 2.15 0.43
CA THR A 21 9.10 1.51 1.45
C THR A 21 9.60 2.46 2.53
N SER A 22 9.38 3.79 2.41
CA SER A 22 9.98 4.78 3.30
C SER A 22 8.99 5.79 3.89
N PHE A 23 7.72 5.44 4.08
CA PHE A 23 6.80 6.35 4.75
C PHE A 23 7.15 6.50 6.23
N THR A 24 7.38 7.74 6.66
CA THR A 24 7.75 8.04 8.05
C THR A 24 6.52 8.35 8.92
N CYS A 25 5.40 8.70 8.31
CA CYS A 25 4.15 9.03 9.02
C CYS A 25 2.88 8.75 8.19
N VAL A 26 1.74 8.70 8.88
CA VAL A 26 0.41 8.38 8.30
C VAL A 26 -0.02 9.42 7.25
N GLU A 27 0.30 10.69 7.46
CA GLU A 27 -0.03 11.76 6.51
C GLU A 27 0.67 11.58 5.16
N GLU A 28 1.99 11.32 5.19
CA GLU A 28 2.79 11.08 3.99
C GLU A 28 2.27 9.87 3.21
N TRP A 29 1.98 8.78 3.92
CA TRP A 29 1.40 7.58 3.34
C TRP A 29 0.03 7.86 2.70
N LEU A 30 -0.90 8.52 3.40
CA LEU A 30 -2.20 8.87 2.84
C LEU A 30 -2.07 9.80 1.62
N ASN A 31 -1.10 10.70 1.59
CA ASN A 31 -0.84 11.59 0.46
C ASN A 31 -0.38 10.82 -0.79
N SER A 32 0.48 9.82 -0.60
CA SER A 32 0.97 8.98 -1.70
C SER A 32 -0.16 8.24 -2.44
N ILE A 33 -1.20 7.82 -1.72
CA ILE A 33 -2.38 7.13 -2.28
C ILE A 33 -3.58 8.05 -2.54
N LYS A 34 -3.40 9.37 -2.40
CA LYS A 34 -4.44 10.39 -2.59
C LYS A 34 -5.66 10.17 -1.69
N MET A 35 -5.41 9.88 -0.41
CA MET A 35 -6.41 9.63 0.64
C MET A 35 -6.24 10.55 1.86
N THR A 36 -5.51 11.67 1.74
CA THR A 36 -5.30 12.66 2.84
C THR A 36 -6.58 13.22 3.42
N ARG A 37 -7.68 13.21 2.66
CA ARG A 37 -9.01 13.59 3.18
C ARG A 37 -9.48 12.76 4.38
N TYR A 38 -8.85 11.62 4.65
CA TYR A 38 -9.13 10.75 5.79
C TYR A 38 -8.17 10.95 6.96
N LEU A 39 -7.20 11.86 6.87
CA LEU A 39 -6.18 12.05 7.92
C LEU A 39 -6.79 12.30 9.31
N GLU A 40 -7.79 13.18 9.42
CA GLU A 40 -8.47 13.42 10.69
C GLU A 40 -9.21 12.20 11.22
N ASN A 41 -9.76 11.35 10.35
CA ASN A 41 -10.41 10.12 10.76
C ASN A 41 -9.39 9.15 11.40
N PHE A 42 -8.24 8.98 10.75
CA PHE A 42 -7.14 8.17 11.28
C PHE A 42 -6.63 8.72 12.61
N HIS A 43 -6.43 10.03 12.73
CA HIS A 43 -6.01 10.66 13.98
C HIS A 43 -7.05 10.47 15.10
N SER A 44 -8.32 10.72 14.80
CA SER A 44 -9.43 10.56 15.77
C SER A 44 -9.65 9.10 16.19
N GLY A 45 -9.35 8.15 15.31
CA GLY A 45 -9.36 6.72 15.61
C GLY A 45 -8.07 6.19 16.25
N GLY A 46 -7.11 7.06 16.59
CA GLY A 46 -5.85 6.67 17.23
C GLY A 46 -4.82 5.99 16.31
N ILE A 47 -5.04 6.00 14.99
CA ILE A 47 -4.13 5.43 14.00
C ILE A 47 -3.11 6.50 13.57
N THR A 48 -2.09 6.70 14.38
CA THR A 48 -1.08 7.78 14.20
C THR A 48 0.31 7.29 13.79
N THR A 49 0.53 5.97 13.76
CA THR A 49 1.82 5.36 13.41
C THR A 49 1.68 4.38 12.23
N MET A 50 2.79 4.16 11.49
CA MET A 50 2.80 3.18 10.41
C MET A 50 2.62 1.73 10.93
N ASP A 51 3.10 1.43 12.14
CA ASP A 51 2.82 0.17 12.84
C ASP A 51 1.31 -0.07 13.06
N ALA A 52 0.53 0.97 13.37
CA ALA A 52 -0.92 0.83 13.46
C ALA A 52 -1.54 0.62 12.07
N VAL A 53 -1.05 1.33 11.05
CA VAL A 53 -1.52 1.21 9.66
C VAL A 53 -1.38 -0.21 9.12
N VAL A 54 -0.27 -0.88 9.39
CA VAL A 54 -0.05 -2.26 8.93
C VAL A 54 -0.95 -3.28 9.62
N ASN A 55 -1.70 -2.91 10.65
CA ASN A 55 -2.67 -3.79 11.32
C ASN A 55 -4.13 -3.54 10.89
N LEU A 56 -4.38 -2.56 10.02
CA LEU A 56 -5.73 -2.20 9.61
C LEU A 56 -6.47 -3.35 8.91
N THR A 57 -7.78 -3.36 9.12
CA THR A 57 -8.74 -4.23 8.43
C THR A 57 -9.84 -3.38 7.79
N VAL A 58 -10.61 -3.97 6.88
CA VAL A 58 -11.77 -3.29 6.28
C VAL A 58 -12.81 -2.89 7.35
N LYS A 59 -12.94 -3.67 8.42
CA LYS A 59 -13.80 -3.35 9.57
C LYS A 59 -13.34 -2.04 10.23
N GLU A 60 -12.05 -1.94 10.54
CA GLU A 60 -11.47 -0.71 11.14
C GLU A 60 -11.67 0.50 10.21
N LEU A 61 -11.46 0.35 8.90
CA LEU A 61 -11.73 1.45 7.95
C LEU A 61 -13.20 1.91 8.01
N THR A 62 -14.13 0.98 8.18
CA THR A 62 -15.56 1.29 8.32
C THR A 62 -15.83 2.04 9.63
N GLU A 63 -15.20 1.62 10.72
CA GLU A 63 -15.32 2.28 12.04
C GLU A 63 -14.68 3.68 12.06
N LEU A 64 -13.65 3.91 11.23
CA LEU A 64 -13.08 5.24 10.95
C LEU A 64 -13.97 6.11 10.02
N GLY A 65 -15.17 5.64 9.64
CA GLY A 65 -16.08 6.37 8.76
C GLY A 65 -15.70 6.33 7.27
N ILE A 66 -14.80 5.42 6.87
CA ILE A 66 -14.37 5.24 5.47
C ILE A 66 -15.25 4.14 4.86
N THR A 67 -16.43 4.50 4.37
CA THR A 67 -17.45 3.55 3.89
C THR A 67 -17.46 3.35 2.38
N LEU A 68 -16.80 4.22 1.61
CA LEU A 68 -16.72 4.08 0.15
C LEU A 68 -15.83 2.89 -0.21
N VAL A 69 -16.42 1.85 -0.81
CA VAL A 69 -15.74 0.58 -1.17
C VAL A 69 -14.49 0.82 -2.02
N GLY A 70 -14.55 1.73 -2.99
CA GLY A 70 -13.38 2.08 -3.80
C GLY A 70 -12.21 2.66 -2.99
N HIS A 71 -12.52 3.43 -1.95
CA HIS A 71 -11.51 4.02 -1.07
C HIS A 71 -10.96 2.98 -0.10
N GLN A 72 -11.82 2.15 0.50
CA GLN A 72 -11.40 1.02 1.33
C GLN A 72 -10.45 0.10 0.56
N LYS A 73 -10.80 -0.24 -0.69
CA LYS A 73 -9.94 -1.07 -1.55
C LYS A 73 -8.59 -0.41 -1.84
N LYS A 74 -8.56 0.89 -2.14
CA LYS A 74 -7.29 1.60 -2.39
C LYS A 74 -6.39 1.58 -1.15
N ILE A 75 -6.95 1.89 0.03
CA ILE A 75 -6.21 1.90 1.29
C ILE A 75 -5.69 0.50 1.62
N MET A 76 -6.57 -0.52 1.57
CA MET A 76 -6.19 -1.90 1.89
C MET A 76 -5.14 -2.47 0.94
N ASN A 77 -5.20 -2.15 -0.36
CA ASN A 77 -4.17 -2.56 -1.31
C ASN A 77 -2.80 -1.98 -0.92
N SER A 78 -2.76 -0.71 -0.51
CA SER A 78 -1.51 -0.09 -0.05
C SER A 78 -0.99 -0.72 1.25
N VAL A 79 -1.89 -0.99 2.22
CA VAL A 79 -1.54 -1.72 3.46
C VAL A 79 -0.94 -3.09 3.15
N GLN A 80 -1.51 -3.83 2.20
CA GLN A 80 -0.99 -5.13 1.77
C GLN A 80 0.40 -5.02 1.13
N SER A 81 0.64 -3.99 0.32
CA SER A 81 1.97 -3.73 -0.26
C SER A 81 3.02 -3.47 0.83
N ILE A 82 2.69 -2.64 1.83
CA ILE A 82 3.59 -2.35 2.97
C ILE A 82 3.89 -3.65 3.75
N ARG A 83 2.86 -4.46 4.06
CA ARG A 83 3.04 -5.75 4.74
C ARG A 83 3.95 -6.70 3.96
N ALA A 84 3.78 -6.78 2.64
CA ALA A 84 4.60 -7.63 1.79
C ALA A 84 6.08 -7.19 1.82
N GLN A 85 6.34 -5.88 1.83
CA GLN A 85 7.68 -5.31 1.93
C GLN A 85 8.32 -5.56 3.30
N ILE A 86 7.57 -5.44 4.40
CA ILE A 86 8.07 -5.78 5.75
C ILE A 86 8.52 -7.25 5.79
N ARG A 87 7.75 -8.16 5.17
CA ARG A 87 8.13 -9.57 5.08
C ARG A 87 9.42 -9.79 4.30
N VAL A 88 9.67 -8.99 3.26
CA VAL A 88 10.89 -9.06 2.43
C VAL A 88 12.10 -8.46 3.14
N ASN A 89 11.90 -7.45 4.01
CA ASN A 89 12.96 -6.76 4.75
C ASN A 89 13.17 -7.30 6.19
N GLY A 90 12.39 -8.30 6.62
CA GLY A 90 12.59 -9.00 7.89
C GLY A 90 13.83 -9.91 7.86
N PRO A 91 14.36 -10.34 9.02
CA PRO A 91 15.63 -11.08 9.13
C PRO A 91 15.64 -12.51 8.55
N GLU A 92 14.69 -12.88 7.70
CA GLU A 92 14.48 -14.27 7.24
C GLU A 92 14.60 -14.43 5.72
N GLY A 93 15.68 -13.87 5.16
CA GLY A 93 16.19 -14.24 3.83
C GLY A 93 16.89 -15.61 3.78
N PHE A 94 16.66 -16.49 4.75
CA PHE A 94 17.21 -17.85 4.78
C PHE A 94 16.27 -18.77 5.56
N LEU A 95 15.46 -19.58 4.88
CA LEU A 95 15.39 -21.04 5.08
C LEU A 95 14.28 -21.66 4.20
N VAL A 96 14.75 -22.53 3.28
CA VAL A 96 14.09 -23.54 2.44
C VAL A 96 13.29 -23.04 1.23
#